data_AF-A0A956GCV9-F1
#
_entry.id   AF-A0A956GCV9-F1
#
_cell.length_a   1.000
_cell.length_b   1.000
_cell.length_c   1.000
_cell.angle_alpha   90.00
_cell.angle_beta   90.00
_cell.angle_gamma   90.00
#
_symmetry.space_group_name_H-M   'P 1'
#
loop_
_entity.id
_entity.type
_entity.pdbx_description
1 polymer ?
#
loop_
_entity_poly.entity_id
_entity_poly.type
_entity_poly.pdbx_seq_one_letter_code
_entity_poly.pdbx_strand_id
1 'polypeptide(L)'
;MSTTLKSHSLRARTRALLIAILLAFVSSSALAAPRAVKGGGLDAKARTFARQISRALKAQKWRGVKIYYHADLDGVLTAKAMEHFLRGQGVKKFDYEHIQYGSREYAISKPKDGYMPVLVDFAHGKPWMAVHTDHHSSQVGFSKKTARAYVKSPSNGSFIAALTKGLLNEHEVSVCDMVDGAQYAQRGYCAADTRQTQLNLAAHKGDRKKTEHLGHVVNSKLLAMRNKRAGKGAAKGSMLNEVLASMESPSLSSLNKAIDSAVDRYRDNSRWSVRTPQELHEFKSSYVDALRAKVVPAGVERVVQLRTGESMLLGNVIVQHGAPMPAVTLGGYNRYAPFEVHPKAQYHCISWNVGLVQVSKNPFQKGHNPYDLGKLMLGPSGVIGKWKKELRNVRITLSRMKGVAEVEVSDEARKAARKGGNSELAGAVGYTWEDFRSLYKQGQVRGIDFNDKAKVARIEAIMKKQFNQLTLGEMRELGRISVSGWDVIHANSGGHRDITNISGLNFLPKSFRGGYTVFMKEVQQEAARVMMDKKLDKPTRSRASNETTPPSSN
;
A
#
# COMPACT_ATOMS: atom_id res chain seq x y z
N MET A 1 -81.36 21.16 33.90
CA MET A 1 -82.16 20.62 32.79
C MET A 1 -81.42 20.93 31.50
N SER A 2 -80.81 19.90 30.88
CA SER A 2 -81.22 19.36 29.56
C SER A 2 -80.97 20.37 28.43
N THR A 3 -80.22 20.14 27.35
CA THR A 3 -79.67 18.95 26.70
C THR A 3 -78.82 19.44 25.50
N THR A 4 -77.68 18.80 25.24
CA THR A 4 -77.20 18.27 23.92
C THR A 4 -77.85 18.80 22.62
N LEU A 5 -77.20 19.00 21.46
CA LEU A 5 -76.07 18.34 20.78
C LEU A 5 -75.75 19.10 19.46
N LYS A 6 -74.47 19.00 19.01
CA LYS A 6 -73.96 18.96 17.60
C LYS A 6 -74.17 20.20 16.71
N SER A 7 -73.29 20.58 15.78
CA SER A 7 -72.02 20.07 15.26
C SER A 7 -71.53 21.04 14.17
N HIS A 8 -70.24 20.92 13.80
CA HIS A 8 -69.60 21.45 12.59
C HIS A 8 -69.16 22.91 12.57
N SER A 9 -67.91 23.15 13.01
CA SER A 9 -66.94 23.95 12.24
C SER A 9 -65.49 23.91 12.78
N LEU A 10 -65.21 23.26 13.91
CA LEU A 10 -63.91 23.39 14.60
C LEU A 10 -62.88 22.25 14.39
N ARG A 11 -63.00 21.44 13.33
CA ARG A 11 -61.99 20.38 13.02
C ARG A 11 -61.05 20.69 11.85
N ALA A 12 -61.27 21.79 11.11
CA ALA A 12 -60.36 22.21 10.03
C ALA A 12 -59.28 23.21 10.50
N ARG A 13 -59.55 24.00 11.55
CA ARG A 13 -58.62 25.06 11.99
C ARG A 13 -57.56 24.60 13.00
N THR A 14 -57.79 23.51 13.74
CA THR A 14 -56.82 22.97 14.71
C THR A 14 -55.74 22.10 14.08
N ARG A 15 -55.97 21.53 12.88
CA ARG A 15 -54.94 20.81 12.12
C ARG A 15 -53.98 21.75 11.37
N ALA A 16 -54.42 22.94 10.97
CA ALA A 16 -53.55 23.93 10.35
C ALA A 16 -52.59 24.58 11.37
N LEU A 17 -53.03 24.79 12.61
CA LEU A 17 -52.19 25.42 13.65
C LEU A 17 -51.17 24.45 14.27
N LEU A 18 -51.49 23.14 14.37
CA LEU A 18 -50.50 22.14 14.80
C LEU A 18 -49.41 21.86 13.75
N ILE A 19 -49.74 21.97 12.46
CA ILE A 19 -48.75 21.85 11.37
C ILE A 19 -47.88 23.12 11.28
N ALA A 20 -48.42 24.31 11.56
CA ALA A 20 -47.65 25.55 11.59
C ALA A 20 -46.70 25.65 12.81
N ILE A 21 -47.08 25.10 13.97
CA ILE A 21 -46.21 25.07 15.16
C ILE A 21 -45.15 23.95 15.07
N LEU A 22 -45.42 22.85 14.35
CA LEU A 22 -44.37 21.89 13.98
C LEU A 22 -43.42 22.40 12.87
N LEU A 23 -43.83 23.38 12.06
CA LEU A 23 -42.98 24.01 11.03
C LEU A 23 -42.20 25.24 11.53
N ALA A 24 -42.49 25.75 12.73
CA ALA A 24 -41.78 26.88 13.34
C ALA A 24 -40.74 26.47 14.41
N PHE A 25 -40.66 25.19 14.78
CA PHE A 25 -39.59 24.65 15.64
C PHE A 25 -38.50 23.87 14.87
N VAL A 26 -38.54 23.89 13.53
CA VAL A 26 -37.49 23.31 12.64
C VAL A 26 -36.51 24.39 12.15
N SER A 27 -36.61 25.62 12.65
CA SER A 27 -35.83 26.76 12.18
C SER A 27 -35.26 27.59 13.33
N SER A 28 -34.51 26.96 14.24
CA SER A 28 -33.41 27.59 15.01
C SER A 28 -32.66 26.55 15.84
N SER A 29 -31.99 25.64 15.15
CA SER A 29 -30.74 25.05 15.62
C SER A 29 -29.91 24.79 14.38
N ALA A 30 -29.45 25.89 13.77
CA ALA A 30 -28.26 25.86 12.94
C ALA A 30 -27.08 25.53 13.85
N LEU A 31 -27.01 24.26 14.30
CA LEU A 31 -25.76 23.61 14.59
C LEU A 31 -24.94 23.81 13.33
N ALA A 32 -23.92 24.65 13.45
CA ALA A 32 -22.99 24.95 12.39
C ALA A 32 -22.61 23.62 11.73
N ALA A 33 -23.06 23.43 10.49
CA ALA A 33 -22.52 22.42 9.62
C ALA A 33 -20.99 22.51 9.75
N PRO A 34 -20.28 21.39 9.94
CA PRO A 34 -18.84 21.42 10.13
C PRO A 34 -18.26 22.27 9.01
N ARG A 35 -17.59 23.36 9.41
CA ARG A 35 -16.98 24.34 8.50
C ARG A 35 -16.29 23.56 7.40
N ALA A 36 -16.86 23.60 6.20
CA ALA A 36 -16.31 22.94 5.03
C ALA A 36 -14.86 23.41 4.89
N VAL A 37 -13.93 22.52 5.18
CA VAL A 37 -12.50 22.74 4.98
C VAL A 37 -12.29 22.88 3.47
N LYS A 38 -12.35 24.10 2.94
CA LYS A 38 -12.10 24.47 1.52
C LYS A 38 -12.33 23.30 0.53
N GLY A 39 -13.54 22.74 0.51
CA GLY A 39 -13.87 21.44 -0.09
C GLY A 39 -13.98 21.41 -1.62
N GLY A 40 -13.87 22.56 -2.29
CA GLY A 40 -14.09 22.63 -3.75
C GLY A 40 -13.10 21.79 -4.58
N GLY A 41 -11.87 21.61 -4.11
CA GLY A 41 -10.81 20.95 -4.87
C GLY A 41 -10.92 19.42 -4.93
N LEU A 42 -11.14 18.77 -3.79
CA LEU A 42 -11.20 17.30 -3.71
C LEU A 42 -12.47 16.76 -4.39
N ASP A 43 -13.63 17.39 -4.11
CA ASP A 43 -14.89 16.98 -4.74
C ASP A 43 -14.88 17.23 -6.25
N ALA A 44 -14.26 18.32 -6.72
CA ALA A 44 -14.11 18.57 -8.15
C ALA A 44 -13.21 17.52 -8.83
N LYS A 45 -12.13 17.10 -8.16
CA LYS A 45 -11.28 15.98 -8.64
C LYS A 45 -12.07 14.68 -8.68
N ALA A 46 -12.80 14.35 -7.62
CA ALA A 46 -13.64 13.15 -7.55
C ALA A 46 -14.71 13.14 -8.66
N ARG A 47 -15.43 14.25 -8.87
CA ARG A 47 -16.40 14.40 -9.97
C ARG A 47 -15.75 14.26 -11.35
N THR A 48 -14.55 14.81 -11.53
CA THR A 48 -13.82 14.70 -12.81
C THR A 48 -13.39 13.26 -13.07
N PHE A 49 -12.86 12.59 -12.06
CA PHE A 49 -12.48 11.19 -12.15
C PHE A 49 -13.68 10.28 -12.41
N ALA A 50 -14.80 10.49 -11.70
CA ALA A 50 -16.06 9.78 -11.95
C ALA A 50 -16.50 9.92 -13.41
N ARG A 51 -16.46 11.12 -13.99
CA ARG A 51 -16.76 11.34 -15.41
C ARG A 51 -15.79 10.60 -16.35
N GLN A 52 -14.49 10.55 -16.02
CA GLN A 52 -13.51 9.80 -16.79
C GLN A 52 -13.80 8.30 -16.76
N ILE A 53 -14.13 7.74 -15.58
CA ILE A 53 -14.53 6.34 -15.44
C ILE A 53 -15.79 6.05 -16.26
N SER A 54 -16.83 6.88 -16.16
CA SER A 54 -18.06 6.70 -16.94
C SER A 54 -17.79 6.75 -18.45
N ARG A 55 -16.83 7.56 -18.91
CA ARG A 55 -16.39 7.56 -20.33
C ARG A 55 -15.65 6.27 -20.69
N ALA A 56 -14.73 5.82 -19.83
CA ALA A 56 -13.99 4.57 -20.04
C ALA A 56 -14.95 3.35 -20.10
N LEU A 57 -15.99 3.34 -19.26
CA LEU A 57 -17.05 2.33 -19.28
C LEU A 57 -17.87 2.35 -20.58
N LYS A 58 -18.10 3.52 -21.17
CA LYS A 58 -18.84 3.67 -22.45
C LYS A 58 -18.00 3.42 -23.68
N ALA A 59 -16.67 3.57 -23.58
CA ALA A 59 -15.75 3.43 -24.71
C ALA A 59 -15.70 2.00 -25.26
N GLN A 60 -16.04 0.98 -24.45
CA GLN A 60 -16.09 -0.42 -24.85
C GLN A 60 -17.23 -1.14 -24.13
N LYS A 61 -17.77 -2.21 -24.72
CA LYS A 61 -18.80 -3.06 -24.07
C LYS A 61 -18.16 -4.00 -23.06
N TRP A 62 -17.80 -3.48 -21.89
CA TRP A 62 -17.24 -4.27 -20.81
C TRP A 62 -18.27 -5.25 -20.24
N ARG A 63 -17.87 -6.51 -20.08
CA ARG A 63 -18.68 -7.59 -19.48
C ARG A 63 -18.51 -7.69 -17.96
N GLY A 64 -17.50 -7.03 -17.41
CA GLY A 64 -17.16 -7.01 -16.00
C GLY A 64 -15.95 -6.12 -15.73
N VAL A 65 -15.48 -6.12 -14.49
CA VAL A 65 -14.32 -5.36 -14.02
C VAL A 65 -13.37 -6.29 -13.29
N LYS A 66 -12.07 -6.12 -13.49
CA LYS A 66 -11.05 -6.71 -12.63
C LYS A 66 -10.33 -5.60 -11.86
N ILE A 67 -10.40 -5.65 -10.53
CA ILE A 67 -9.75 -4.67 -9.65
C ILE A 67 -8.45 -5.25 -9.12
N TYR A 68 -7.35 -4.58 -9.46
CA TYR A 68 -6.02 -4.80 -8.92
C TYR A 68 -5.78 -3.81 -7.78
N TYR A 69 -5.31 -4.30 -6.64
CA TYR A 69 -5.22 -3.49 -5.41
C TYR A 69 -4.01 -3.84 -4.57
N HIS A 70 -3.43 -2.86 -3.87
CA HIS A 70 -2.33 -3.16 -2.95
C HIS A 70 -2.82 -3.87 -1.69
N ALA A 71 -1.97 -4.72 -1.12
CA ALA A 71 -2.38 -5.68 -0.08
C ALA A 71 -2.18 -5.14 1.34
N ASP A 72 -2.79 -3.99 1.61
CA ASP A 72 -2.86 -3.34 2.92
C ASP A 72 -4.27 -2.76 3.19
N LEU A 73 -4.41 -2.01 4.28
CA LEU A 73 -5.71 -1.50 4.70
C LEU A 73 -6.32 -0.52 3.68
N ASP A 74 -5.50 0.40 3.15
CA ASP A 74 -5.97 1.43 2.23
C ASP A 74 -6.34 0.83 0.87
N GLY A 75 -5.51 -0.07 0.33
CA GLY A 75 -5.78 -0.74 -0.94
C GLY A 75 -7.04 -1.60 -0.90
N VAL A 76 -7.28 -2.36 0.18
CA VAL A 76 -8.48 -3.20 0.32
C VAL A 76 -9.76 -2.36 0.42
N LEU A 77 -9.77 -1.32 1.26
CA LEU A 77 -10.94 -0.45 1.41
C LEU A 77 -11.20 0.35 0.13
N THR A 78 -10.14 0.85 -0.52
CA THR A 78 -10.22 1.55 -1.80
C THR A 78 -10.79 0.64 -2.89
N ALA A 79 -10.35 -0.61 -2.98
CA ALA A 79 -10.87 -1.58 -3.95
C ALA A 79 -12.36 -1.82 -3.75
N LYS A 80 -12.80 -2.01 -2.49
CA LYS A 80 -14.21 -2.25 -2.19
C LYS A 80 -15.08 -1.04 -2.46
N ALA A 81 -14.58 0.15 -2.19
CA ALA A 81 -15.29 1.39 -2.47
C ALA A 81 -15.40 1.67 -3.97
N MET A 82 -14.35 1.35 -4.75
CA MET A 82 -14.38 1.39 -6.20
C MET A 82 -15.39 0.38 -6.78
N GLU A 83 -15.45 -0.83 -6.22
CA GLU A 83 -16.50 -1.81 -6.57
C GLU A 83 -17.90 -1.21 -6.36
N HIS A 84 -18.17 -0.63 -5.18
CA HIS A 84 -19.46 -0.01 -4.87
C HIS A 84 -19.80 1.13 -5.86
N PHE A 85 -18.84 2.01 -6.15
CA PHE A 85 -19.01 3.08 -7.13
C PHE A 85 -19.39 2.51 -8.52
N LEU A 86 -18.67 1.49 -8.99
CA LEU A 86 -18.88 0.88 -10.31
C LEU A 86 -20.21 0.10 -10.38
N ARG A 87 -20.67 -0.51 -9.29
CA ARG A 87 -22.02 -1.09 -9.20
C ARG A 87 -23.09 -0.04 -9.42
N GLY A 88 -22.92 1.15 -8.84
CA GLY A 88 -23.77 2.31 -9.08
C GLY A 88 -23.74 2.83 -10.54
N GLN A 89 -22.75 2.43 -11.33
CA GLN A 89 -22.67 2.70 -12.77
C GLN A 89 -23.19 1.52 -13.63
N GLY A 90 -23.79 0.50 -13.03
CA GLY A 90 -24.39 -0.65 -13.72
C GLY A 90 -23.46 -1.85 -13.93
N VAL A 91 -22.23 -1.84 -13.39
CA VAL A 91 -21.34 -3.00 -13.45
C VAL A 91 -21.83 -4.09 -12.50
N LYS A 92 -21.99 -5.33 -13.00
CA LYS A 92 -22.53 -6.46 -12.22
C LYS A 92 -21.49 -7.51 -11.84
N LYS A 93 -20.44 -7.68 -12.65
CA LYS A 93 -19.44 -8.75 -12.50
C LYS A 93 -18.08 -8.18 -12.12
N PHE A 94 -17.49 -8.71 -11.06
CA PHE A 94 -16.22 -8.28 -10.52
C PHE A 94 -15.28 -9.47 -10.34
N ASP A 95 -13.99 -9.22 -10.54
CA ASP A 95 -12.87 -10.10 -10.21
C ASP A 95 -11.83 -9.26 -9.46
N TYR A 96 -11.03 -9.91 -8.61
CA TYR A 96 -10.09 -9.22 -7.73
C TYR A 96 -8.73 -9.87 -7.78
N GLU A 97 -7.68 -9.04 -7.70
CA GLU A 97 -6.32 -9.54 -7.58
C GLU A 97 -5.42 -8.57 -6.83
N HIS A 98 -4.94 -8.97 -5.66
CA HIS A 98 -3.95 -8.15 -4.97
C HIS A 98 -2.65 -8.08 -5.80
N ILE A 99 -2.01 -6.91 -5.80
CA ILE A 99 -0.73 -6.63 -6.47
C ILE A 99 0.30 -6.13 -5.44
N GLN A 100 1.56 -6.51 -5.64
CA GLN A 100 2.67 -6.20 -4.72
C GLN A 100 3.92 -5.82 -5.51
N TYR A 101 4.72 -4.91 -4.97
CA TYR A 101 5.98 -4.50 -5.59
C TYR A 101 6.98 -5.67 -5.74
N GLY A 102 7.91 -5.54 -6.68
CA GLY A 102 8.90 -6.57 -7.00
C GLY A 102 8.36 -7.57 -8.02
N SER A 103 8.80 -8.82 -7.97
CA SER A 103 8.43 -9.82 -8.98
C SER A 103 6.93 -10.17 -8.99
N ARG A 104 6.27 -9.96 -7.85
CA ARG A 104 4.81 -10.17 -7.72
C ARG A 104 3.98 -9.15 -8.47
N GLU A 105 4.56 -8.02 -8.83
CA GLU A 105 3.92 -6.99 -9.64
C GLU A 105 3.56 -7.53 -11.04
N TYR A 106 4.38 -8.47 -11.53
CA TYR A 106 4.27 -9.07 -12.85
C TYR A 106 3.71 -10.50 -12.81
N ALA A 107 3.61 -11.08 -11.60
CA ALA A 107 3.04 -12.40 -11.34
C ALA A 107 1.52 -12.36 -11.09
N ILE A 108 0.83 -11.38 -11.68
CA ILE A 108 -0.63 -11.24 -11.64
C ILE A 108 -1.26 -11.80 -12.92
N SER A 109 -2.50 -12.24 -12.84
CA SER A 109 -3.26 -12.71 -13.99
C SER A 109 -3.83 -11.56 -14.82
N LYS A 110 -3.98 -11.81 -16.13
CA LYS A 110 -4.65 -10.87 -17.05
C LYS A 110 -6.15 -10.74 -16.70
N PRO A 111 -6.79 -9.61 -17.04
CA PRO A 111 -8.25 -9.54 -16.99
C PRO A 111 -8.85 -10.57 -17.95
N LYS A 112 -10.03 -11.10 -17.58
CA LYS A 112 -10.82 -11.95 -18.49
C LYS A 112 -11.23 -11.14 -19.72
N ASP A 113 -11.48 -11.82 -20.84
CA ASP A 113 -11.90 -11.14 -22.07
C ASP A 113 -13.13 -10.26 -21.84
N GLY A 114 -12.99 -8.98 -22.21
CA GLY A 114 -14.01 -7.97 -22.01
C GLY A 114 -14.16 -7.48 -20.56
N TYR A 115 -13.22 -7.76 -19.64
CA TYR A 115 -13.20 -7.15 -18.31
C TYR A 115 -12.34 -5.89 -18.30
N MET A 116 -12.87 -4.81 -17.73
CA MET A 116 -12.16 -3.54 -17.58
C MET A 116 -11.10 -3.66 -16.47
N PRO A 117 -9.81 -3.41 -16.76
CA PRO A 117 -8.76 -3.43 -15.75
C PRO A 117 -8.72 -2.11 -14.96
N VAL A 118 -8.83 -2.21 -13.64
CA VAL A 118 -8.83 -1.08 -12.70
C VAL A 118 -7.71 -1.29 -11.68
N LEU A 119 -6.81 -0.32 -11.54
CA LEU A 119 -5.74 -0.34 -10.54
C LEU A 119 -6.01 0.68 -9.45
N VAL A 120 -5.91 0.26 -8.19
CA VAL A 120 -6.06 1.14 -7.04
C VAL A 120 -4.88 1.00 -6.09
N ASP A 121 -4.50 2.13 -5.50
CA ASP A 121 -3.51 2.23 -4.42
C ASP A 121 -2.14 1.62 -4.76
N PHE A 122 -1.63 1.92 -5.94
CA PHE A 122 -0.36 1.36 -6.40
C PHE A 122 0.37 2.34 -7.32
N ALA A 123 1.61 2.72 -6.97
CA ALA A 123 2.30 3.81 -7.66
C ALA A 123 2.80 3.44 -9.06
N HIS A 124 3.16 2.17 -9.27
CA HIS A 124 3.59 1.65 -10.57
C HIS A 124 2.35 1.36 -11.42
N GLY A 125 1.97 2.33 -12.26
CA GLY A 125 0.93 2.14 -13.25
C GLY A 125 1.26 1.02 -14.24
N LYS A 126 0.23 0.59 -14.98
CA LYS A 126 0.38 -0.34 -16.09
C LYS A 126 -0.26 0.27 -17.34
N PRO A 127 0.41 0.27 -18.52
CA PRO A 127 -0.12 0.97 -19.70
C PRO A 127 -1.46 0.43 -20.22
N TRP A 128 -1.78 -0.82 -19.88
CA TRP A 128 -3.02 -1.51 -20.22
C TRP A 128 -4.17 -1.26 -19.23
N MET A 129 -3.97 -0.50 -18.16
CA MET A 129 -5.04 -0.16 -17.22
C MET A 129 -5.99 0.88 -17.81
N ALA A 130 -7.29 0.64 -17.67
CA ALA A 130 -8.33 1.57 -18.10
C ALA A 130 -8.57 2.66 -17.04
N VAL A 131 -8.48 2.30 -15.77
CA VAL A 131 -8.64 3.20 -14.61
C VAL A 131 -7.48 3.00 -13.65
N HIS A 132 -6.93 4.09 -13.14
CA HIS A 132 -5.87 4.06 -12.12
C HIS A 132 -6.04 5.20 -11.10
N THR A 133 -6.19 4.86 -9.83
CA THR A 133 -6.17 5.85 -8.73
C THR A 133 -5.13 5.49 -7.69
N ASP A 134 -4.51 6.52 -7.11
CA ASP A 134 -3.45 6.35 -6.13
C ASP A 134 -3.21 7.66 -5.35
N HIS A 135 -2.53 7.57 -4.20
CA HIS A 135 -2.22 8.71 -3.35
C HIS A 135 -0.72 9.06 -3.25
N HIS A 136 0.16 8.25 -3.87
CA HIS A 136 1.60 8.49 -3.84
C HIS A 136 1.99 9.82 -4.51
N SER A 137 3.18 10.32 -4.16
CA SER A 137 3.67 11.62 -4.65
C SER A 137 4.00 11.66 -6.16
N SER A 138 4.23 10.49 -6.77
CA SER A 138 4.54 10.34 -8.19
C SER A 138 4.15 8.95 -8.67
N GLN A 139 3.66 8.87 -9.91
CA GLN A 139 3.33 7.62 -10.58
C GLN A 139 4.12 7.51 -11.89
N VAL A 140 4.49 6.28 -12.23
CA VAL A 140 5.14 5.91 -13.50
C VAL A 140 4.30 4.82 -14.18
N GLY A 141 4.61 4.44 -15.41
CA GLY A 141 4.03 3.21 -15.95
C GLY A 141 2.64 3.30 -16.58
N PHE A 142 2.03 4.48 -16.77
CA PHE A 142 0.64 4.59 -17.26
C PHE A 142 0.54 5.11 -18.71
N SER A 143 -0.61 4.85 -19.35
CA SER A 143 -0.95 5.38 -20.68
C SER A 143 -1.72 6.70 -20.59
N LYS A 144 -1.62 7.55 -21.63
CA LYS A 144 -2.41 8.79 -21.72
C LYS A 144 -3.93 8.53 -21.80
N LYS A 145 -4.34 7.32 -22.17
CA LYS A 145 -5.76 6.91 -22.28
C LYS A 145 -6.35 6.45 -20.95
N THR A 146 -5.53 6.22 -19.93
CA THR A 146 -5.98 5.76 -18.61
C THR A 146 -6.77 6.88 -17.91
N ALA A 147 -7.99 6.58 -17.47
CA ALA A 147 -8.74 7.43 -16.56
C ALA A 147 -8.00 7.43 -15.21
N ARG A 148 -7.66 8.61 -14.69
CA ARG A 148 -6.73 8.69 -13.56
C ARG A 148 -7.04 9.78 -12.56
N ALA A 149 -6.76 9.47 -11.30
CA ALA A 149 -6.77 10.44 -10.22
C ALA A 149 -5.62 10.14 -9.26
N TYR A 150 -4.70 11.10 -9.14
CA TYR A 150 -3.59 11.01 -8.19
C TYR A 150 -3.76 12.14 -7.18
N VAL A 151 -4.05 11.77 -5.94
CA VAL A 151 -4.36 12.72 -4.85
C VAL A 151 -3.32 12.59 -3.76
N LYS A 152 -2.45 13.58 -3.66
CA LYS A 152 -1.45 13.61 -2.60
C LYS A 152 -2.14 13.80 -1.24
N SER A 153 -2.26 12.72 -0.49
CA SER A 153 -2.86 12.64 0.85
C SER A 153 -2.21 11.51 1.67
N PRO A 154 -2.41 11.46 2.99
CA PRO A 154 -1.86 10.39 3.83
C PRO A 154 -2.32 8.98 3.43
N SER A 155 -3.53 8.85 2.88
CA SER A 155 -4.12 7.64 2.29
C SER A 155 -5.07 8.02 1.13
N ASN A 156 -5.64 7.04 0.43
CA ASN A 156 -6.75 7.23 -0.52
C ASN A 156 -8.10 7.49 0.16
N GLY A 157 -8.23 7.26 1.47
CA GLY A 157 -9.49 7.27 2.22
C GLY A 157 -10.36 8.50 1.96
N SER A 158 -9.79 9.71 2.05
CA SER A 158 -10.53 10.96 1.84
C SER A 158 -11.01 11.13 0.39
N PHE A 159 -10.17 10.77 -0.59
CA PHE A 159 -10.52 10.85 -2.01
C PHE A 159 -11.64 9.87 -2.36
N ILE A 160 -11.57 8.65 -1.82
CA ILE A 160 -12.56 7.61 -2.06
C ILE A 160 -13.88 7.91 -1.35
N ALA A 161 -13.85 8.47 -0.15
CA ALA A 161 -15.06 8.99 0.50
C ALA A 161 -15.73 10.06 -0.37
N ALA A 162 -14.98 10.99 -0.95
CA ALA A 162 -15.53 11.98 -1.88
C ALA A 162 -16.08 11.33 -3.17
N LEU A 163 -15.38 10.36 -3.77
CA LEU A 163 -15.84 9.63 -4.97
C LEU A 163 -17.14 8.86 -4.74
N THR A 164 -17.28 8.27 -3.57
CA THR A 164 -18.43 7.43 -3.18
C THR A 164 -19.54 8.18 -2.45
N LYS A 165 -19.39 9.50 -2.27
CA LYS A 165 -20.33 10.37 -1.54
C LYS A 165 -20.53 9.97 -0.07
N GLY A 166 -19.44 9.69 0.64
CA GLY A 166 -19.42 9.50 2.09
C GLY A 166 -19.62 8.06 2.56
N LEU A 167 -19.31 7.06 1.71
CA LEU A 167 -19.49 5.65 2.06
C LEU A 167 -18.52 5.17 3.15
N LEU A 168 -17.30 5.71 3.17
CA LEU A 168 -16.39 5.67 4.31
C LEU A 168 -16.71 6.88 5.20
N ASN A 169 -16.99 6.64 6.49
CA ASN A 169 -17.24 7.75 7.40
C ASN A 169 -15.94 8.46 7.82
N GLU A 170 -16.07 9.64 8.43
CA GLU A 170 -14.92 10.46 8.82
C GLU A 170 -13.96 9.74 9.78
N HIS A 171 -14.47 8.90 10.69
CA HIS A 171 -13.63 8.14 11.62
C HIS A 171 -12.78 7.10 10.87
N GLU A 172 -13.38 6.37 9.93
CA GLU A 172 -12.69 5.37 9.10
C GLU A 172 -11.66 6.02 8.18
N VAL A 173 -11.99 7.15 7.53
CA VAL A 173 -11.02 7.93 6.76
C VAL A 173 -9.82 8.31 7.63
N SER A 174 -10.09 8.80 8.85
CA SER A 174 -9.00 9.19 9.75
C SER A 174 -8.16 8.00 10.23
N VAL A 175 -8.70 6.78 10.23
CA VAL A 175 -7.95 5.55 10.51
C VAL A 175 -7.07 5.17 9.34
N CYS A 176 -7.58 5.22 8.10
CA CYS A 176 -6.76 5.02 6.90
C CYS A 176 -5.56 5.98 6.90
N ASP A 177 -5.81 7.28 7.10
CA ASP A 177 -4.76 8.30 7.16
C ASP A 177 -3.74 8.05 8.28
N MET A 178 -4.18 7.54 9.42
CA MET A 178 -3.29 7.20 10.53
C MET A 178 -2.41 6.00 10.20
N VAL A 179 -2.99 4.93 9.67
CA VAL A 179 -2.28 3.67 9.40
C VAL A 179 -1.31 3.84 8.24
N ASP A 180 -1.79 4.42 7.14
CA ASP A 180 -1.06 4.51 5.89
C ASP A 180 -0.06 5.68 5.90
N GLY A 181 -0.48 6.82 6.43
CA GLY A 181 0.38 7.97 6.68
C GLY A 181 1.28 7.85 7.91
N ALA A 182 1.19 6.73 8.65
CA ALA A 182 1.95 6.45 9.86
C ALA A 182 1.89 7.59 10.92
N GLN A 183 0.70 8.13 11.18
CA GLN A 183 0.49 9.31 12.06
C GLN A 183 0.27 8.94 13.55
N TYR A 184 0.88 7.85 14.03
CA TYR A 184 0.59 7.29 15.36
C TYR A 184 0.89 8.24 16.53
N ALA A 185 2.02 8.96 16.49
CA ALA A 185 2.39 9.90 17.56
C ALA A 185 1.36 11.03 17.77
N GLN A 186 0.72 11.48 16.69
CA GLN A 186 -0.30 12.54 16.73
C GLN A 186 -1.59 12.05 17.38
N ARG A 187 -1.81 10.73 17.38
CA ARG A 187 -3.00 10.05 17.93
C ARG A 187 -2.75 9.44 19.31
N GLY A 188 -1.54 9.62 19.86
CA GLY A 188 -1.16 9.15 21.19
C GLY A 188 -0.80 7.66 21.26
N TYR A 189 -0.51 7.03 20.12
CA TYR A 189 -0.11 5.61 20.06
C TYR A 189 1.41 5.44 20.19
N CYS A 190 1.82 4.32 20.77
CA CYS A 190 3.19 3.85 20.83
C CYS A 190 3.39 2.61 19.95
N ALA A 191 4.65 2.17 19.79
CA ALA A 191 4.97 1.03 18.93
C ALA A 191 4.29 -0.27 19.39
N ALA A 192 4.16 -0.50 20.71
CA ALA A 192 3.50 -1.68 21.27
C ALA A 192 2.00 -1.76 20.90
N ASP A 193 1.34 -0.63 20.68
CA ASP A 193 -0.06 -0.58 20.25
C ASP A 193 -0.29 -1.14 18.84
N THR A 194 0.78 -1.41 18.08
CA THR A 194 0.65 -2.03 16.76
C THR A 194 0.56 -3.57 16.82
N ARG A 195 0.76 -4.15 18.01
CA ARG A 195 0.50 -5.58 18.27
C ARG A 195 -0.95 -5.88 18.64
N GLN A 196 -1.82 -4.87 18.68
CA GLN A 196 -3.21 -5.04 19.08
C GLN A 196 -3.91 -6.09 18.20
N THR A 197 -4.67 -6.96 18.86
CA THR A 197 -5.52 -8.00 18.25
C THR A 197 -6.92 -7.88 18.86
N GLN A 198 -7.81 -8.82 18.53
CA GLN A 198 -9.20 -8.80 19.00
C GLN A 198 -9.36 -8.84 20.54
N LEU A 199 -8.29 -9.16 21.27
CA LEU A 199 -8.27 -9.27 22.74
C LEU A 199 -8.72 -7.97 23.45
N ASN A 200 -8.52 -6.80 22.84
CA ASN A 200 -8.69 -5.51 23.51
C ASN A 200 -9.84 -4.64 22.95
N LEU A 201 -10.63 -5.15 21.99
CA LEU A 201 -11.70 -4.37 21.32
C LEU A 201 -12.82 -3.92 22.27
N ALA A 202 -13.18 -4.75 23.23
CA ALA A 202 -14.27 -4.47 24.17
C ALA A 202 -13.91 -3.44 25.25
N ALA A 203 -12.61 -3.17 25.47
CA ALA A 203 -12.11 -2.38 26.60
C ALA A 203 -12.15 -0.86 26.36
N HIS A 204 -12.58 -0.37 25.19
CA HIS A 204 -12.50 1.05 24.85
C HIS A 204 -13.85 1.77 24.95
N LYS A 205 -13.85 2.94 25.60
CA LYS A 205 -15.01 3.85 25.71
C LYS A 205 -14.98 4.88 24.56
N GLY A 206 -16.13 5.11 23.92
CA GLY A 206 -16.30 6.10 22.84
C GLY A 206 -16.04 5.57 21.42
N ASP A 207 -16.85 6.05 20.46
CA ASP A 207 -16.92 5.49 19.10
C ASP A 207 -15.64 5.72 18.27
N ARG A 208 -14.98 6.85 18.46
CA ARG A 208 -13.71 7.15 17.78
C ARG A 208 -12.60 6.18 18.18
N LYS A 209 -12.39 5.97 19.50
CA LYS A 209 -11.30 5.11 19.99
C LYS A 209 -11.57 3.64 19.68
N LYS A 210 -12.84 3.20 19.68
CA LYS A 210 -13.24 1.89 19.18
C LYS A 210 -12.90 1.73 17.69
N THR A 211 -13.20 2.72 16.86
CA THR A 211 -12.89 2.70 15.42
C THR A 211 -11.38 2.67 15.17
N GLU A 212 -10.60 3.51 15.87
CA GLU A 212 -9.13 3.51 15.76
C GLU A 212 -8.55 2.14 16.14
N HIS A 213 -9.01 1.56 17.25
CA HIS A 213 -8.58 0.24 17.69
C HIS A 213 -8.96 -0.87 16.70
N LEU A 214 -10.19 -0.86 16.18
CA LEU A 214 -10.62 -1.79 15.12
C LEU A 214 -9.70 -1.68 13.90
N GLY A 215 -9.31 -0.47 13.51
CA GLY A 215 -8.33 -0.23 12.46
C GLY A 215 -7.00 -0.95 12.69
N HIS A 216 -6.45 -0.86 13.91
CA HIS A 216 -5.23 -1.58 14.27
C HIS A 216 -5.41 -3.10 14.19
N VAL A 217 -6.51 -3.64 14.72
CA VAL A 217 -6.81 -5.08 14.67
C VAL A 217 -6.91 -5.57 13.24
N VAL A 218 -7.66 -4.86 12.39
CA VAL A 218 -7.85 -5.23 10.99
C VAL A 218 -6.53 -5.17 10.22
N ASN A 219 -5.76 -4.09 10.35
CA ASN A 219 -4.45 -3.97 9.71
C ASN A 219 -3.50 -5.09 10.16
N SER A 220 -3.50 -5.39 11.47
CA SER A 220 -2.69 -6.45 12.08
C SER A 220 -3.01 -7.83 11.48
N LYS A 221 -4.31 -8.14 11.30
CA LYS A 221 -4.78 -9.38 10.66
C LYS A 221 -4.46 -9.41 9.17
N LEU A 222 -4.76 -8.33 8.43
CA LEU A 222 -4.47 -8.22 6.99
C LEU A 222 -3.00 -8.52 6.67
N LEU A 223 -2.07 -7.92 7.41
CA LEU A 223 -0.64 -8.12 7.21
C LEU A 223 -0.19 -9.57 7.47
N ALA A 224 -0.85 -10.29 8.39
CA ALA A 224 -0.59 -11.71 8.62
C ALA A 224 -1.06 -12.60 7.46
N MET A 225 -2.06 -12.12 6.71
CA MET A 225 -2.73 -12.88 5.64
C MET A 225 -2.24 -12.53 4.23
N ARG A 226 -1.59 -11.38 4.02
CA ARG A 226 -1.30 -10.82 2.69
C ARG A 226 -0.56 -11.72 1.69
N ASN A 227 0.19 -12.69 2.20
CA ASN A 227 0.99 -13.61 1.38
C ASN A 227 0.40 -15.04 1.34
N LYS A 228 -0.81 -15.25 1.87
CA LYS A 228 -1.41 -16.58 2.06
C LYS A 228 -2.34 -16.93 0.89
N ARG A 229 -2.22 -18.17 0.40
CA ARG A 229 -3.09 -18.73 -0.64
C ARG A 229 -4.31 -19.38 0.01
N ALA A 230 -5.47 -19.25 -0.64
CA ALA A 230 -6.66 -20.01 -0.26
C ALA A 230 -6.48 -21.48 -0.69
N GLY A 231 -6.44 -22.43 0.25
CA GLY A 231 -6.62 -23.88 -0.01
C GLY A 231 -5.68 -24.60 -0.99
N LYS A 232 -5.86 -25.93 -1.11
CA LYS A 232 -5.62 -26.67 -2.37
C LYS A 232 -6.96 -26.67 -3.11
N GLY A 233 -7.00 -26.19 -4.35
CA GLY A 233 -8.23 -26.24 -5.16
C GLY A 233 -9.21 -25.08 -4.97
N ALA A 234 -8.90 -24.05 -4.16
CA ALA A 234 -9.61 -22.78 -4.31
C ALA A 234 -9.28 -22.23 -5.70
N ALA A 235 -10.29 -22.04 -6.54
CA ALA A 235 -10.12 -21.48 -7.86
C ALA A 235 -9.40 -20.12 -7.74
N LYS A 236 -8.12 -20.06 -8.15
CA LYS A 236 -7.39 -18.85 -8.52
C LYS A 236 -7.54 -17.66 -7.55
N GLY A 237 -6.80 -17.62 -6.44
CA GLY A 237 -6.72 -16.38 -5.66
C GLY A 237 -5.98 -16.46 -4.33
N SER A 238 -5.50 -15.30 -3.87
CA SER A 238 -5.10 -15.12 -2.47
C SER A 238 -6.31 -15.07 -1.56
N MET A 239 -6.15 -15.45 -0.29
CA MET A 239 -7.19 -15.30 0.72
C MET A 239 -7.72 -13.85 0.83
N LEU A 240 -6.88 -12.85 0.54
CA LEU A 240 -7.31 -11.45 0.49
C LEU A 240 -8.35 -11.16 -0.60
N ASN A 241 -8.29 -11.86 -1.75
CA ASN A 241 -9.27 -11.66 -2.83
C ASN A 241 -10.65 -12.17 -2.38
N GLU A 242 -10.68 -13.28 -1.64
CA GLU A 242 -11.90 -13.83 -1.06
C GLU A 242 -12.45 -12.93 0.05
N VAL A 243 -11.59 -12.42 0.94
CA VAL A 243 -11.96 -11.43 1.94
C VAL A 243 -12.64 -10.24 1.26
N LEU A 244 -11.98 -9.62 0.26
CA LEU A 244 -12.53 -8.48 -0.47
C LEU A 244 -13.87 -8.81 -1.15
N ALA A 245 -13.97 -9.98 -1.78
CA ALA A 245 -15.19 -10.44 -2.43
C ALA A 245 -16.35 -10.64 -1.44
N SER A 246 -16.06 -11.12 -0.23
CA SER A 246 -17.05 -11.39 0.83
C SER A 246 -17.46 -10.16 1.65
N MET A 247 -16.76 -9.03 1.51
CA MET A 247 -17.17 -7.78 2.17
C MET A 247 -18.55 -7.32 1.66
N GLU A 248 -19.40 -6.86 2.57
CA GLU A 248 -20.73 -6.30 2.29
C GLU A 248 -20.65 -4.80 1.94
N SER A 249 -19.71 -4.08 2.56
CA SER A 249 -19.51 -2.63 2.37
C SER A 249 -18.02 -2.27 2.54
N PRO A 250 -17.55 -1.13 2.03
CA PRO A 250 -16.19 -0.66 2.26
C PRO A 250 -16.08 0.00 3.64
N SER A 251 -16.17 -0.82 4.69
CA SER A 251 -16.05 -0.41 6.09
C SER A 251 -15.09 -1.32 6.85
N LEU A 252 -14.51 -0.81 7.93
CA LEU A 252 -13.63 -1.57 8.82
C LEU A 252 -14.37 -2.75 9.47
N SER A 253 -15.66 -2.57 9.80
CA SER A 253 -16.48 -3.63 10.38
C SER A 253 -16.71 -4.77 9.39
N SER A 254 -17.11 -4.44 8.15
CA SER A 254 -17.32 -5.45 7.11
C SER A 254 -16.02 -6.17 6.76
N LEU A 255 -14.91 -5.44 6.68
CA LEU A 255 -13.58 -6.02 6.50
C LEU A 255 -13.21 -6.97 7.64
N ASN A 256 -13.37 -6.56 8.90
CA ASN A 256 -13.06 -7.45 10.03
C ASN A 256 -13.90 -8.74 9.98
N LYS A 257 -15.21 -8.65 9.72
CA LYS A 257 -16.10 -9.81 9.61
C LYS A 257 -15.68 -10.74 8.46
N ALA A 258 -15.34 -10.18 7.30
CA ALA A 258 -14.87 -10.93 6.14
C ALA A 258 -13.56 -11.68 6.43
N ILE A 259 -12.64 -11.01 7.13
CA ILE A 259 -11.38 -11.61 7.60
C ILE A 259 -11.66 -12.77 8.56
N ASP A 260 -12.47 -12.55 9.60
CA ASP A 260 -12.78 -13.56 10.61
C ASP A 260 -13.43 -14.78 9.95
N SER A 261 -14.39 -14.56 9.06
CA SER A 261 -15.03 -15.62 8.29
C SER A 261 -14.05 -16.40 7.41
N ALA A 262 -13.09 -15.73 6.77
CA ALA A 262 -12.07 -16.40 5.96
C ALA A 262 -11.10 -17.22 6.84
N VAL A 263 -10.67 -16.66 7.97
CA VAL A 263 -9.82 -17.35 8.94
C VAL A 263 -10.49 -18.63 9.46
N ASP A 264 -11.77 -18.54 9.82
CA ASP A 264 -12.56 -19.69 10.29
C ASP A 264 -12.68 -20.79 9.22
N ARG A 265 -12.96 -20.41 7.96
CA ARG A 265 -13.05 -21.37 6.84
C ARG A 265 -11.75 -22.13 6.58
N TYR A 266 -10.60 -21.50 6.79
CA TYR A 266 -9.29 -22.10 6.51
C TYR A 266 -8.57 -22.60 7.76
N ARG A 267 -9.28 -22.73 8.88
CA ARG A 267 -8.71 -23.10 10.17
C ARG A 267 -7.92 -24.40 10.18
N ASP A 268 -8.45 -25.40 9.50
CA ASP A 268 -7.91 -26.76 9.52
C ASP A 268 -6.95 -27.03 8.35
N ASN A 269 -6.57 -26.00 7.60
CA ASN A 269 -5.67 -26.14 6.46
C ASN A 269 -4.22 -26.23 6.95
N SER A 270 -3.50 -27.32 6.65
CA SER A 270 -2.09 -27.51 7.08
C SER A 270 -1.10 -26.45 6.57
N ARG A 271 -1.46 -25.64 5.55
CA ARG A 271 -0.66 -24.47 5.11
C ARG A 271 -0.91 -23.22 5.95
N TRP A 272 -1.93 -23.26 6.80
CA TRP A 272 -2.37 -22.22 7.72
C TRP A 272 -2.91 -22.86 9.01
N SER A 273 -2.04 -23.08 9.99
CA SER A 273 -2.54 -23.21 11.36
C SER A 273 -3.29 -21.93 11.70
N VAL A 274 -4.58 -22.03 12.00
CA VAL A 274 -5.42 -20.87 12.31
C VAL A 274 -4.80 -20.04 13.41
N ARG A 275 -5.12 -18.75 13.41
CA ARG A 275 -4.68 -17.82 14.42
C ARG A 275 -5.90 -17.22 15.07
N THR A 276 -6.26 -17.77 16.21
CA THR A 276 -7.06 -17.05 17.19
C THR A 276 -6.40 -15.69 17.47
N PRO A 277 -7.18 -14.68 17.93
CA PRO A 277 -6.61 -13.42 18.37
C PRO A 277 -5.47 -13.57 19.39
N GLN A 278 -5.51 -14.63 20.20
CA GLN A 278 -4.49 -14.98 21.19
C GLN A 278 -3.20 -15.46 20.53
N GLU A 279 -3.26 -16.46 19.65
CA GLU A 279 -2.07 -16.96 18.95
C GLU A 279 -1.40 -15.87 18.11
N LEU A 280 -2.19 -15.03 17.41
CA LEU A 280 -1.61 -13.91 16.65
C LEU A 280 -0.87 -12.92 17.56
N HIS A 281 -1.40 -12.67 18.76
CA HIS A 281 -0.74 -11.82 19.75
C HIS A 281 0.59 -12.44 20.21
N GLU A 282 0.58 -13.72 20.58
CA GLU A 282 1.79 -14.47 21.00
C GLU A 282 2.87 -14.49 19.91
N PHE A 283 2.48 -14.69 18.64
CA PHE A 283 3.43 -14.64 17.53
C PHE A 283 4.04 -13.26 17.31
N LYS A 284 3.26 -12.19 17.53
CA LYS A 284 3.78 -10.81 17.45
C LYS A 284 4.69 -10.49 18.63
N SER A 285 4.37 -11.00 19.83
CA SER A 285 5.21 -10.84 21.02
C SER A 285 6.54 -11.58 20.85
N SER A 286 6.51 -12.85 20.43
CA SER A 286 7.73 -13.63 20.13
C SER A 286 8.56 -13.04 19.00
N TYR A 287 7.95 -12.36 18.01
CA TYR A 287 8.70 -11.58 17.02
C TYR A 287 9.53 -10.47 17.65
N VAL A 288 8.97 -9.75 18.63
CA VAL A 288 9.71 -8.70 19.37
C VAL A 288 10.83 -9.31 20.20
N ASP A 289 10.57 -10.42 20.88
CA ASP A 289 11.59 -11.11 21.67
C ASP A 289 12.73 -11.64 20.80
N ALA A 290 12.41 -12.20 19.63
CA ALA A 290 13.40 -12.61 18.65
C ALA A 290 14.23 -11.44 18.10
N LEU A 291 13.65 -10.24 17.97
CA LEU A 291 14.41 -9.04 17.62
C LEU A 291 15.35 -8.61 18.76
N ARG A 292 14.87 -8.60 20.01
CA ARG A 292 15.69 -8.27 21.20
C ARG A 292 16.90 -9.20 21.33
N ALA A 293 16.68 -10.50 21.16
CA ALA A 293 17.72 -11.51 21.24
C ALA A 293 18.78 -11.40 20.11
N LYS A 294 18.46 -10.69 19.02
CA LYS A 294 19.34 -10.47 17.87
C LYS A 294 19.90 -9.05 17.77
N VAL A 295 19.84 -8.27 18.85
CA VAL A 295 20.55 -7.00 18.92
C VAL A 295 22.05 -7.29 19.04
N VAL A 296 22.85 -6.68 18.16
CA VAL A 296 24.31 -6.79 18.16
C VAL A 296 24.95 -5.45 18.54
N PRO A 297 26.22 -5.44 19.01
CA PRO A 297 26.89 -4.20 19.38
C PRO A 297 26.93 -3.15 18.26
N ALA A 298 26.86 -1.87 18.64
CA ALA A 298 26.95 -0.75 17.71
C ALA A 298 28.30 -0.71 16.98
N GLY A 299 28.28 -0.47 15.67
CA GLY A 299 29.45 -0.08 14.89
C GLY A 299 29.08 0.10 13.42
N VAL A 300 29.34 1.30 12.85
CA VAL A 300 29.06 1.58 11.43
C VAL A 300 29.75 0.57 10.52
N GLU A 301 30.99 0.19 10.83
CA GLU A 301 31.74 -0.80 10.06
C GLU A 301 31.17 -2.21 10.15
N ARG A 302 30.35 -2.50 11.17
CA ARG A 302 29.69 -3.80 11.35
C ARG A 302 28.38 -3.94 10.57
N VAL A 303 27.85 -2.86 10.00
CA VAL A 303 26.57 -2.89 9.26
C VAL A 303 26.61 -3.89 8.10
N VAL A 304 27.73 -3.97 7.39
CA VAL A 304 27.91 -4.90 6.27
C VAL A 304 27.95 -6.37 6.70
N GLN A 305 28.18 -6.64 7.98
CA GLN A 305 28.28 -7.99 8.58
C GLN A 305 26.96 -8.48 9.18
N LEU A 306 25.94 -7.62 9.29
CA LEU A 306 24.64 -7.98 9.88
C LEU A 306 24.03 -9.20 9.17
N ARG A 307 23.61 -10.20 9.94
CA ARG A 307 22.88 -11.38 9.45
C ARG A 307 21.37 -11.13 9.49
N THR A 308 20.61 -12.00 8.85
CA THR A 308 19.15 -11.87 8.79
C THR A 308 18.51 -11.89 10.19
N GLY A 309 17.75 -10.84 10.47
CA GLY A 309 17.07 -10.58 11.73
C GLY A 309 17.93 -9.84 12.77
N GLU A 310 19.21 -9.60 12.50
CA GLU A 310 20.06 -8.81 13.40
C GLU A 310 19.79 -7.31 13.25
N SER A 311 19.95 -6.60 14.36
CA SER A 311 19.84 -5.14 14.40
C SER A 311 20.84 -4.52 15.37
N MET A 312 21.11 -3.23 15.21
CA MET A 312 21.91 -2.44 16.14
C MET A 312 21.35 -1.02 16.22
N LEU A 313 21.63 -0.30 17.31
CA LEU A 313 21.35 1.12 17.44
C LEU A 313 22.63 1.91 17.18
N LEU A 314 22.63 2.77 16.15
CA LEU A 314 23.71 3.71 15.85
C LEU A 314 23.21 5.14 16.07
N GLY A 315 23.65 5.79 17.15
CA GLY A 315 23.11 7.09 17.52
C GLY A 315 21.58 7.05 17.63
N ASN A 316 20.89 7.77 16.74
CA ASN A 316 19.43 7.84 16.70
C ASN A 316 18.77 6.93 15.64
N VAL A 317 19.52 6.08 14.92
CA VAL A 317 18.99 5.19 13.89
C VAL A 317 19.12 3.72 14.28
N ILE A 318 18.02 2.97 14.18
CA ILE A 318 18.05 1.50 14.21
C ILE A 318 18.53 1.03 12.85
N VAL A 319 19.55 0.18 12.80
CA VAL A 319 20.01 -0.45 11.56
C VAL A 319 19.72 -1.94 11.63
N GLN A 320 18.90 -2.45 10.71
CA GLN A 320 18.41 -3.83 10.74
C GLN A 320 18.60 -4.51 9.39
N HIS A 321 18.97 -5.79 9.37
CA HIS A 321 19.00 -6.56 8.12
C HIS A 321 17.93 -7.66 8.12
N GLY A 322 16.95 -7.55 7.23
CA GLY A 322 15.82 -8.49 7.14
C GLY A 322 15.04 -8.57 8.45
N ALA A 323 14.36 -9.69 8.70
CA ALA A 323 13.57 -9.92 9.89
C ALA A 323 13.77 -11.35 10.41
N PRO A 324 13.54 -11.64 11.71
CA PRO A 324 13.62 -13.00 12.25
C PRO A 324 12.54 -13.90 11.64
N MET A 325 12.95 -14.74 10.68
CA MET A 325 12.05 -15.45 9.77
C MET A 325 11.02 -16.40 10.42
N PRO A 326 11.32 -17.17 11.49
CA PRO A 326 10.32 -18.09 12.07
C PRO A 326 9.04 -17.39 12.57
N ALA A 327 9.18 -16.23 13.20
CA ALA A 327 8.01 -15.45 13.64
C ALA A 327 7.31 -14.72 12.47
N VAL A 328 8.03 -14.42 11.38
CA VAL A 328 7.47 -13.81 10.16
C VAL A 328 6.62 -14.80 9.37
N THR A 329 7.09 -16.02 9.14
CA THR A 329 6.34 -17.08 8.44
C THR A 329 5.08 -17.46 9.21
N LEU A 330 5.21 -17.37 10.53
CA LEU A 330 4.18 -17.14 11.53
C LEU A 330 3.09 -16.25 10.92
N GLY A 331 3.34 -14.95 10.92
CA GLY A 331 2.33 -13.90 10.84
C GLY A 331 2.55 -12.88 11.96
N GLY A 332 3.59 -13.10 12.78
CA GLY A 332 4.08 -12.19 13.81
C GLY A 332 4.86 -11.00 13.27
N TYR A 333 5.10 -10.91 11.95
CA TYR A 333 5.79 -9.75 11.38
C TYR A 333 5.08 -8.44 11.78
N ASN A 334 5.84 -7.57 12.44
CA ASN A 334 5.42 -6.23 12.77
C ASN A 334 6.54 -5.26 12.37
N ARG A 335 6.27 -4.39 11.39
CA ARG A 335 7.27 -3.43 10.88
C ARG A 335 7.71 -2.39 11.93
N TYR A 336 6.91 -2.21 12.98
CA TYR A 336 7.14 -1.22 14.03
C TYR A 336 7.78 -1.79 15.30
N ALA A 337 7.86 -3.12 15.43
CA ALA A 337 8.52 -3.77 16.57
C ALA A 337 9.97 -3.31 16.83
N PRO A 338 10.79 -2.92 15.83
CA PRO A 338 12.11 -2.36 16.11
C PRO A 338 12.07 -1.13 17.03
N PHE A 339 11.03 -0.29 16.92
CA PHE A 339 10.82 0.86 17.80
C PHE A 339 10.30 0.47 19.19
N GLU A 340 9.88 -0.77 19.41
CA GLU A 340 9.64 -1.29 20.76
C GLU A 340 10.95 -1.74 21.43
N VAL A 341 11.88 -2.27 20.63
CA VAL A 341 13.21 -2.67 21.11
C VAL A 341 14.07 -1.44 21.39
N HIS A 342 13.99 -0.41 20.55
CA HIS A 342 14.72 0.84 20.69
C HIS A 342 13.77 2.06 20.65
N PRO A 343 12.99 2.32 21.71
CA PRO A 343 11.95 3.36 21.71
C PRO A 343 12.46 4.79 21.55
N LYS A 344 13.71 5.03 21.95
CA LYS A 344 14.35 6.35 21.80
C LYS A 344 14.86 6.63 20.39
N ALA A 345 15.00 5.61 19.54
CA ALA A 345 15.47 5.81 18.17
C ALA A 345 14.48 6.64 17.36
N GLN A 346 15.00 7.56 16.55
CA GLN A 346 14.20 8.49 15.77
C GLN A 346 14.03 8.05 14.32
N TYR A 347 14.87 7.13 13.85
CA TYR A 347 14.85 6.59 12.51
C TYR A 347 15.09 5.08 12.52
N HIS A 348 14.70 4.42 11.42
CA HIS A 348 14.96 3.02 11.17
C HIS A 348 15.46 2.86 9.72
N CYS A 349 16.61 2.22 9.56
CA CYS A 349 17.23 1.86 8.29
C CYS A 349 17.28 0.32 8.17
N ILE A 350 16.43 -0.22 7.30
CA ILE A 350 16.33 -1.68 7.09
C ILE A 350 16.71 -2.06 5.67
N SER A 351 17.46 -3.14 5.51
CA SER A 351 17.74 -3.75 4.20
C SER A 351 17.08 -5.11 4.04
N TRP A 352 16.68 -5.44 2.83
CA TRP A 352 16.06 -6.73 2.48
C TRP A 352 16.74 -7.33 1.26
N ASN A 353 17.02 -8.64 1.31
CA ASN A 353 17.66 -9.39 0.21
C ASN A 353 16.89 -9.39 -1.12
N VAL A 354 15.71 -8.77 -1.18
CA VAL A 354 15.02 -8.45 -2.43
C VAL A 354 15.62 -7.24 -3.16
N GLY A 355 16.72 -6.67 -2.66
CA GLY A 355 17.39 -5.51 -3.26
C GLY A 355 16.76 -4.18 -2.86
N LEU A 356 16.40 -4.06 -1.58
CA LEU A 356 15.74 -2.88 -1.00
C LEU A 356 16.53 -2.39 0.22
N VAL A 357 16.77 -1.09 0.29
CA VAL A 357 17.13 -0.37 1.52
C VAL A 357 16.06 0.67 1.79
N GLN A 358 15.42 0.61 2.95
CA GLN A 358 14.41 1.58 3.38
C GLN A 358 14.96 2.38 4.56
N VAL A 359 14.73 3.69 4.53
CA VAL A 359 14.91 4.56 5.71
C VAL A 359 13.58 5.22 6.03
N SER A 360 13.18 5.18 7.30
CA SER A 360 11.93 5.79 7.77
C SER A 360 12.12 6.48 9.12
N LYS A 361 11.40 7.57 9.32
CA LYS A 361 11.17 8.19 10.63
C LYS A 361 10.43 7.23 11.56
N ASN A 362 10.70 7.33 12.87
CA ASN A 362 9.89 6.72 13.91
C ASN A 362 8.50 7.40 13.97
N PRO A 363 7.41 6.71 13.61
CA PRO A 363 6.09 7.32 13.56
C PRO A 363 5.45 7.51 14.93
N PHE A 364 6.07 6.99 16.01
CA PHE A 364 5.63 7.12 17.40
C PHE A 364 6.31 8.28 18.14
N GLN A 365 7.26 8.97 17.49
CA GLN A 365 7.83 10.21 18.03
C GLN A 365 7.20 11.44 17.40
N LYS A 366 6.80 12.39 18.26
CA LYS A 366 6.38 13.73 17.85
C LYS A 366 7.59 14.52 17.32
N GLY A 367 7.33 15.49 16.47
CA GLY A 367 8.36 16.33 15.85
C GLY A 367 8.30 16.29 14.34
N HIS A 368 8.77 17.35 13.70
CA HIS A 368 8.92 17.40 12.25
C HIS A 368 10.23 16.70 11.84
N ASN A 369 10.26 16.10 10.66
CA ASN A 369 11.51 15.62 10.08
C ASN A 369 12.10 16.75 9.23
N PRO A 370 13.14 17.45 9.70
CA PRO A 370 13.74 18.55 8.94
C PRO A 370 14.38 18.05 7.63
N TYR A 371 14.73 16.77 7.58
CA TYR A 371 15.36 16.14 6.43
C TYR A 371 14.32 15.55 5.48
N ASP A 372 14.45 15.87 4.20
CA ASP A 372 13.75 15.15 3.14
C ASP A 372 14.50 13.83 2.86
N LEU A 373 14.03 12.71 3.44
CA LEU A 373 14.71 11.43 3.30
C LEU A 373 14.84 11.00 1.84
N GLY A 374 13.82 11.25 1.01
CA GLY A 374 13.89 11.00 -0.44
C GLY A 374 15.08 11.70 -1.09
N LYS A 375 15.26 13.00 -0.83
CA LYS A 375 16.44 13.73 -1.34
C LYS A 375 17.75 13.25 -0.71
N LEU A 376 17.74 12.93 0.58
CA LEU A 376 18.94 12.50 1.31
C LEU A 376 19.45 11.13 0.86
N MET A 377 18.54 10.22 0.49
CA MET A 377 18.88 8.86 0.08
C MET A 377 19.08 8.73 -1.43
N LEU A 378 18.19 9.33 -2.24
CA LEU A 378 18.16 9.16 -3.69
C LEU A 378 18.78 10.34 -4.45
N GLY A 379 19.00 11.48 -3.79
CA GLY A 379 19.51 12.67 -4.46
C GLY A 379 20.90 12.47 -5.10
N PRO A 380 21.27 13.26 -6.12
CA PRO A 380 22.60 13.21 -6.73
C PRO A 380 23.77 13.39 -5.76
N SER A 381 23.54 14.12 -4.66
CA SER A 381 24.49 14.32 -3.55
C SER A 381 24.09 13.54 -2.29
N GLY A 382 23.09 12.67 -2.39
CA GLY A 382 22.62 11.81 -1.31
C GLY A 382 23.39 10.50 -1.24
N VAL A 383 22.89 9.55 -0.44
CA VAL A 383 23.53 8.24 -0.20
C VAL A 383 23.84 7.51 -1.50
N ILE A 384 22.86 7.34 -2.39
CA ILE A 384 23.10 6.63 -3.66
C ILE A 384 24.03 7.42 -4.60
N GLY A 385 24.08 8.75 -4.43
CA GLY A 385 24.92 9.67 -5.18
C GLY A 385 26.42 9.35 -5.08
N LYS A 386 26.86 8.77 -3.96
CA LYS A 386 28.24 8.29 -3.75
C LYS A 386 28.73 7.35 -4.86
N TRP A 387 27.83 6.55 -5.43
CA TRP A 387 28.16 5.59 -6.50
C TRP A 387 27.64 6.02 -7.87
N LYS A 388 27.28 7.29 -8.06
CA LYS A 388 26.66 7.78 -9.30
C LYS A 388 27.47 7.47 -10.56
N LYS A 389 28.80 7.61 -10.52
CA LYS A 389 29.68 7.32 -11.67
C LYS A 389 29.68 5.82 -12.01
N GLU A 390 29.86 4.96 -11.01
CA GLU A 390 29.82 3.50 -11.16
C GLU A 390 28.46 3.02 -11.68
N LEU A 391 27.37 3.54 -11.09
CA LEU A 391 25.99 3.18 -11.46
C LEU A 391 25.59 3.66 -12.86
N ARG A 392 26.16 4.76 -13.36
CA ARG A 392 25.98 5.19 -14.75
C ARG A 392 26.69 4.30 -15.76
N ASN A 393 27.77 3.64 -15.34
CA ASN A 393 28.59 2.78 -16.19
C ASN A 393 28.08 1.34 -16.23
N VAL A 394 27.45 0.84 -15.16
CA VAL A 394 26.85 -0.49 -15.17
C VAL A 394 25.63 -0.53 -16.09
N ARG A 395 25.65 -1.44 -17.07
CA ARG A 395 24.55 -1.68 -17.99
C ARG A 395 23.66 -2.80 -17.44
N ILE A 396 22.39 -2.49 -17.19
CA ILE A 396 21.37 -3.47 -16.85
C ILE A 396 20.60 -3.79 -18.13
N THR A 397 20.69 -5.03 -18.60
CA THR A 397 20.08 -5.45 -19.86
C THR A 397 18.59 -5.72 -19.72
N LEU A 398 17.83 -5.58 -20.80
CA LEU A 398 16.40 -5.88 -20.82
C LEU A 398 16.13 -7.36 -20.49
N SER A 399 17.01 -8.26 -20.93
CA SER A 399 16.98 -9.68 -20.55
C SER A 399 17.09 -9.85 -19.03
N ARG A 400 18.05 -9.17 -18.38
CA ARG A 400 18.21 -9.20 -16.92
C ARG A 400 17.00 -8.63 -16.20
N MET A 401 16.46 -7.50 -16.67
CA MET A 401 15.26 -6.89 -16.09
C MET A 401 14.08 -7.85 -16.14
N LYS A 402 13.81 -8.44 -17.30
CA LYS A 402 12.71 -9.40 -17.46
C LYS A 402 12.90 -10.62 -16.55
N GLY A 403 14.10 -11.20 -16.50
CA GLY A 403 14.38 -12.35 -15.63
C GLY A 403 14.20 -12.06 -14.14
N VAL A 404 14.58 -10.87 -13.67
CA VAL A 404 14.38 -10.46 -12.27
C VAL A 404 12.91 -10.13 -11.99
N ALA A 405 12.24 -9.42 -12.89
CA ALA A 405 10.84 -9.06 -12.77
C ALA A 405 9.92 -10.30 -12.79
N GLU A 406 10.30 -11.36 -13.50
CA GLU A 406 9.51 -12.58 -13.65
C GLU A 406 10.07 -13.78 -12.86
N VAL A 407 10.90 -13.54 -11.84
CA VAL A 407 11.49 -14.63 -11.05
C VAL A 407 10.41 -15.47 -10.34
N GLU A 408 9.34 -14.85 -9.82
CA GLU A 408 8.24 -15.58 -9.16
C GLU A 408 7.52 -16.51 -10.15
N VAL A 409 7.22 -16.01 -11.35
CA VAL A 409 6.58 -16.78 -12.42
C VAL A 409 7.47 -17.98 -12.82
N SER A 410 8.76 -17.72 -12.98
CA SER A 410 9.74 -18.74 -13.36
C SER A 410 9.93 -19.81 -12.27
N ASP A 411 9.96 -19.40 -11.01
CA ASP A 411 10.13 -20.32 -9.87
C ASP A 411 8.89 -21.20 -9.67
N GLU A 412 7.68 -20.64 -9.80
CA GLU A 412 6.44 -21.42 -9.72
C GLU A 412 6.31 -22.39 -10.92
N ALA A 413 6.69 -21.97 -12.13
CA ALA A 413 6.81 -22.87 -13.29
C ALA A 413 7.74 -24.05 -13.02
N ARG A 414 8.93 -23.79 -12.46
CA ARG A 414 9.89 -24.85 -12.12
C ARG A 414 9.34 -25.80 -11.04
N LYS A 415 8.68 -25.26 -10.00
CA LYS A 415 8.08 -26.07 -8.94
C LYS A 415 6.92 -26.94 -9.45
N ALA A 416 6.10 -26.43 -10.35
CA ALA A 416 5.00 -27.18 -10.95
C ALA A 416 5.52 -28.31 -11.85
N ALA A 417 6.51 -28.03 -12.70
CA ALA A 417 7.13 -29.02 -13.57
C ALA A 417 7.75 -30.18 -12.78
N ARG A 418 8.44 -29.90 -11.67
CA ARG A 418 8.96 -30.95 -10.75
C ARG A 418 7.89 -31.85 -10.14
N LYS A 419 6.63 -31.42 -10.15
CA LYS A 419 5.47 -32.17 -9.65
C LYS A 419 4.61 -32.75 -10.78
N GLY A 420 5.09 -32.73 -12.03
CA GLY A 420 4.34 -33.22 -13.19
C GLY A 420 3.11 -32.37 -13.55
N GLY A 421 3.06 -31.11 -13.12
CA GLY A 421 1.91 -30.22 -13.31
C GLY A 421 2.24 -28.90 -14.01
N ASN A 422 1.19 -28.15 -14.32
CA ASN A 422 1.30 -26.80 -14.88
C ASN A 422 1.27 -25.73 -13.78
N SER A 423 2.01 -24.64 -13.98
CA SER A 423 2.02 -23.52 -13.03
C SER A 423 0.72 -22.73 -13.08
N GLU A 424 0.22 -22.37 -11.90
CA GLU A 424 -0.89 -21.44 -11.73
C GLU A 424 -0.60 -20.05 -12.33
N LEU A 425 0.69 -19.70 -12.50
CA LEU A 425 1.18 -18.45 -13.08
C LEU A 425 1.51 -18.56 -14.58
N ALA A 426 1.19 -19.67 -15.25
CA ALA A 426 1.45 -19.82 -16.68
C ALA A 426 0.75 -18.74 -17.55
N GLY A 427 -0.34 -18.16 -17.05
CA GLY A 427 -1.07 -17.05 -17.68
C GLY A 427 -0.77 -15.66 -17.11
N ALA A 428 0.28 -15.51 -16.30
CA ALA A 428 0.65 -14.23 -15.71
C ALA A 428 0.95 -13.16 -16.78
N VAL A 429 0.72 -11.89 -16.43
CA VAL A 429 0.96 -10.74 -17.31
C VAL A 429 2.42 -10.66 -17.76
N GLY A 430 3.36 -10.84 -16.82
CA GLY A 430 4.80 -10.69 -17.08
C GLY A 430 5.26 -9.24 -17.19
N TYR A 431 6.57 -9.04 -17.32
CA TYR A 431 7.20 -7.76 -17.61
C TYR A 431 7.22 -7.55 -19.13
N THR A 432 6.48 -6.53 -19.59
CA THR A 432 6.24 -6.30 -21.01
C THR A 432 7.10 -5.17 -21.57
N TRP A 433 7.13 -5.04 -22.90
CA TRP A 433 7.76 -3.90 -23.55
C TRP A 433 7.09 -2.56 -23.19
N GLU A 434 5.78 -2.56 -22.95
CA GLU A 434 5.07 -1.34 -22.55
C GLU A 434 5.46 -0.91 -21.13
N ASP A 435 5.64 -1.86 -20.20
CA ASP A 435 6.22 -1.57 -18.88
C ASP A 435 7.62 -0.96 -19.02
N PHE A 436 8.48 -1.56 -19.85
CA PHE A 436 9.83 -1.03 -20.08
C PHE A 436 9.82 0.40 -20.63
N ARG A 437 9.03 0.68 -21.67
CA ARG A 437 8.94 2.03 -22.28
C ARG A 437 8.29 3.07 -21.38
N SER A 438 7.43 2.64 -20.46
CA SER A 438 6.74 3.55 -19.55
C SER A 438 7.57 3.89 -18.30
N LEU A 439 8.59 3.07 -18.00
CA LEU A 439 9.57 3.32 -16.95
C LEU A 439 10.79 4.12 -17.45
N TYR A 440 11.25 3.87 -18.68
CA TYR A 440 12.50 4.44 -19.19
C TYR A 440 12.30 5.27 -20.46
N LYS A 441 12.83 6.50 -20.46
CA LYS A 441 12.80 7.39 -21.62
C LYS A 441 13.78 6.89 -22.68
N GLN A 442 13.50 7.19 -23.95
CA GLN A 442 14.35 6.79 -25.08
C GLN A 442 15.84 7.16 -24.88
N GLY A 443 16.14 8.38 -24.38
CA GLY A 443 17.52 8.80 -24.12
C GLY A 443 18.25 8.04 -22.99
N GLN A 444 17.53 7.27 -22.17
CA GLN A 444 18.09 6.41 -21.13
C GLN A 444 18.36 4.98 -21.64
N VAL A 445 17.80 4.62 -22.81
CA VAL A 445 17.88 3.27 -23.37
C VAL A 445 18.98 3.22 -24.45
N ARG A 446 19.80 2.16 -24.40
CA ARG A 446 20.87 1.89 -25.37
C ARG A 446 20.61 0.58 -26.10
N GLY A 447 21.10 0.46 -27.33
CA GLY A 447 21.08 -0.80 -28.10
C GLY A 447 19.85 -1.00 -29.00
N ILE A 448 18.94 -0.04 -29.03
CA ILE A 448 17.77 -0.03 -29.92
C ILE A 448 17.46 1.40 -30.36
N ASP A 449 17.14 1.56 -31.65
CA ASP A 449 16.47 2.75 -32.16
C ASP A 449 14.96 2.52 -32.08
N PHE A 450 14.24 3.45 -31.44
CA PHE A 450 12.79 3.35 -31.27
C PHE A 450 12.04 3.66 -32.58
N ASN A 451 12.72 4.25 -33.56
CA ASN A 451 12.15 4.53 -34.89
C ASN A 451 12.23 3.32 -35.82
N ASP A 452 13.08 2.34 -35.53
CA ASP A 452 13.13 1.06 -36.24
C ASP A 452 11.92 0.19 -35.83
N LYS A 453 10.80 0.40 -36.53
CA LYS A 453 9.53 -0.28 -36.27
C LYS A 453 9.64 -1.81 -36.34
N ALA A 454 10.47 -2.34 -37.24
CA ALA A 454 10.63 -3.78 -37.42
C ALA A 454 11.35 -4.40 -36.21
N LYS A 455 12.44 -3.76 -35.76
CA LYS A 455 13.16 -4.18 -34.56
C LYS A 455 12.31 -4.02 -33.30
N VAL A 456 11.60 -2.91 -33.15
CA VAL A 456 10.68 -2.70 -32.02
C VAL A 456 9.59 -3.77 -31.99
N ALA A 457 8.95 -4.07 -33.13
CA ALA A 457 7.92 -5.10 -33.21
C ALA A 457 8.46 -6.51 -32.84
N ARG A 458 9.69 -6.82 -33.26
CA ARG A 458 10.37 -8.07 -32.87
C ARG A 458 10.60 -8.13 -31.35
N ILE A 459 11.14 -7.07 -30.76
CA ILE A 459 11.35 -7.00 -29.30
C ILE A 459 10.04 -7.08 -28.54
N GLU A 460 8.99 -6.41 -29.02
CA GLU A 460 7.63 -6.50 -28.48
C GLU A 460 7.12 -7.95 -28.50
N ALA A 461 7.32 -8.67 -29.60
CA ALA A 461 6.94 -10.08 -29.72
C ALA A 461 7.70 -10.98 -28.73
N ILE A 462 9.01 -10.76 -28.55
CA ILE A 462 9.82 -11.49 -27.58
C ILE A 462 9.36 -11.18 -26.15
N MET A 463 9.13 -9.90 -25.82
CA MET A 463 8.73 -9.46 -24.48
C MET A 463 7.33 -9.94 -24.07
N LYS A 464 6.48 -10.38 -25.00
CA LYS A 464 5.17 -11.03 -24.72
C LYS A 464 5.30 -12.44 -24.14
N LYS A 465 6.42 -13.13 -24.39
CA LYS A 465 6.69 -14.46 -23.82
C LYS A 465 7.13 -14.34 -22.37
N GLN A 466 6.90 -15.37 -21.56
CA GLN A 466 7.50 -15.41 -20.22
C GLN A 466 9.01 -15.66 -20.31
N PHE A 467 9.79 -15.19 -19.35
CA PHE A 467 11.25 -15.27 -19.38
C PHE A 467 11.76 -16.72 -19.50
N ASN A 468 11.11 -17.65 -18.78
CA ASN A 468 11.40 -19.09 -18.84
C ASN A 468 11.02 -19.75 -20.18
N GLN A 469 10.32 -19.06 -21.07
CA GLN A 469 9.95 -19.53 -22.41
C GLN A 469 10.85 -18.94 -23.51
N LEU A 470 11.78 -18.05 -23.15
CA LEU A 470 12.68 -17.44 -24.12
C LEU A 470 13.75 -18.43 -24.56
N THR A 471 14.04 -18.44 -25.85
CA THR A 471 15.21 -19.13 -26.39
C THR A 471 16.49 -18.36 -26.04
N LEU A 472 17.64 -19.04 -26.11
CA LEU A 472 18.95 -18.37 -25.92
C LEU A 472 19.18 -17.24 -26.92
N GLY A 473 18.69 -17.38 -28.15
CA GLY A 473 18.75 -16.34 -29.18
C GLY A 473 17.98 -15.08 -28.77
N GLU A 474 16.75 -15.26 -28.29
CA GLU A 474 15.90 -14.17 -27.81
C GLU A 474 16.47 -13.50 -26.56
N MET A 475 16.99 -14.28 -25.60
CA MET A 475 17.67 -13.74 -24.43
C MET A 475 18.89 -12.89 -24.80
N ARG A 476 19.68 -13.32 -25.81
CA ARG A 476 20.79 -12.53 -26.34
C ARG A 476 20.33 -11.27 -27.03
N GLU A 477 19.21 -11.32 -27.75
CA GLU A 477 18.63 -10.15 -28.41
C GLU A 477 18.18 -9.09 -27.40
N LEU A 478 17.41 -9.48 -26.38
CA LEU A 478 17.09 -8.61 -25.25
C LEU A 478 18.34 -8.14 -24.49
N GLY A 479 19.40 -8.96 -24.48
CA GLY A 479 20.69 -8.65 -23.87
C GLY A 479 21.42 -7.46 -24.50
N ARG A 480 21.10 -7.09 -25.75
CA ARG A 480 21.69 -5.93 -26.43
C ARG A 480 21.08 -4.61 -26.00
N ILE A 481 19.85 -4.64 -25.47
CA ILE A 481 19.12 -3.46 -25.00
C ILE A 481 19.44 -3.25 -23.52
N SER A 482 19.79 -2.03 -23.12
CA SER A 482 20.17 -1.76 -21.73
C SER A 482 19.83 -0.36 -21.26
N VAL A 483 19.75 -0.21 -19.93
CA VAL A 483 19.60 1.05 -19.20
C VAL A 483 20.70 1.10 -18.13
N SER A 484 21.12 2.29 -17.71
CA SER A 484 22.13 2.40 -16.65
C SER A 484 21.60 1.95 -15.29
N GLY A 485 22.45 1.43 -14.41
CA GLY A 485 22.07 1.10 -13.04
C GLY A 485 21.53 2.31 -12.27
N TRP A 486 22.04 3.50 -12.56
CA TRP A 486 21.54 4.76 -11.99
C TRP A 486 20.06 4.97 -12.33
N ASP A 487 19.70 4.89 -13.62
CA ASP A 487 18.33 5.10 -14.09
C ASP A 487 17.38 4.01 -13.59
N VAL A 488 17.84 2.76 -13.52
CA VAL A 488 17.04 1.64 -12.96
C VAL A 488 16.71 1.87 -11.50
N ILE A 489 17.68 2.24 -10.67
CA ILE A 489 17.43 2.50 -9.25
C ILE A 489 16.45 3.67 -9.10
N HIS A 490 16.62 4.75 -9.85
CA HIS A 490 15.73 5.92 -9.75
C HIS A 490 14.31 5.63 -10.23
N ALA A 491 14.15 4.82 -11.29
CA ALA A 491 12.83 4.46 -11.80
C ALA A 491 12.05 3.53 -10.85
N ASN A 492 12.75 2.75 -10.03
CA ASN A 492 12.13 1.78 -9.11
C ASN A 492 12.05 2.27 -7.66
N SER A 493 12.70 3.38 -7.33
CA SER A 493 12.78 3.92 -5.96
C SER A 493 11.71 4.96 -5.69
N GLY A 494 11.34 5.12 -4.42
CA GLY A 494 10.34 6.08 -3.97
C GLY A 494 10.92 7.09 -2.98
N GLY A 495 10.75 8.38 -3.26
CA GLY A 495 11.18 9.47 -2.39
C GLY A 495 10.02 10.10 -1.63
N HIS A 496 10.06 10.05 -0.30
CA HIS A 496 9.17 10.83 0.57
C HIS A 496 9.97 11.40 1.75
N ARG A 497 9.48 12.49 2.36
CA ARG A 497 10.18 13.19 3.44
C ARG A 497 10.42 12.28 4.64
N ASP A 498 9.41 11.51 5.04
CA ASP A 498 9.44 10.69 6.27
C ASP A 498 9.77 9.21 6.04
N ILE A 499 9.78 8.76 4.79
CA ILE A 499 10.13 7.38 4.41
C ILE A 499 10.65 7.36 2.98
N THR A 500 11.66 6.55 2.71
CA THR A 500 12.15 6.39 1.33
C THR A 500 12.72 4.99 1.14
N ASN A 501 12.56 4.50 -0.08
CA ASN A 501 13.03 3.19 -0.50
C ASN A 501 14.06 3.38 -1.63
N ILE A 502 15.28 2.89 -1.42
CA ILE A 502 16.24 2.62 -2.49
C ILE A 502 15.96 1.19 -2.97
N SER A 503 15.34 1.08 -4.12
CA SER A 503 14.87 -0.18 -4.72
C SER A 503 15.57 -0.46 -6.05
N GLY A 504 15.36 -1.67 -6.58
CA GLY A 504 15.91 -2.07 -7.87
C GLY A 504 17.39 -2.48 -7.82
N LEU A 505 17.96 -2.61 -6.61
CA LEU A 505 19.34 -3.07 -6.45
C LEU A 505 19.51 -4.50 -6.98
N ASN A 506 18.49 -5.35 -6.83
CA ASN A 506 18.44 -6.72 -7.34
C ASN A 506 18.62 -6.84 -8.86
N PHE A 507 18.39 -5.77 -9.63
CA PHE A 507 18.66 -5.76 -11.07
C PHE A 507 20.16 -5.69 -11.39
N LEU A 508 20.98 -5.19 -10.47
CA LEU A 508 22.43 -5.10 -10.67
C LEU A 508 23.03 -6.50 -10.88
N PRO A 509 23.98 -6.64 -11.83
CA PRO A 509 24.60 -7.92 -12.13
C PRO A 509 25.57 -8.34 -11.02
N LYS A 510 25.88 -9.65 -10.95
CA LYS A 510 26.86 -10.18 -10.00
C LYS A 510 28.27 -9.57 -10.17
N SER A 511 28.61 -9.15 -11.38
CA SER A 511 29.88 -8.46 -11.68
C SER A 511 30.00 -7.08 -11.04
N PHE A 512 28.90 -6.47 -10.63
CA PHE A 512 28.92 -5.18 -9.94
C PHE A 512 29.18 -5.40 -8.44
N ARG A 513 30.40 -5.08 -7.99
CA ARG A 513 30.80 -5.05 -6.57
C ARG A 513 30.54 -6.37 -5.82
N GLY A 514 30.75 -7.51 -6.48
CA GLY A 514 30.49 -8.84 -5.90
C GLY A 514 29.01 -9.24 -5.83
N GLY A 515 28.12 -8.40 -6.35
CA GLY A 515 26.68 -8.64 -6.46
C GLY A 515 25.84 -7.70 -5.62
N TYR A 516 24.55 -7.65 -5.95
CA TYR A 516 23.65 -6.65 -5.39
C TYR A 516 23.45 -6.76 -3.86
N THR A 517 23.60 -7.95 -3.27
CA THR A 517 23.46 -8.13 -1.82
C THR A 517 24.61 -7.48 -1.07
N VAL A 518 25.83 -7.55 -1.61
CA VAL A 518 27.01 -6.85 -1.07
C VAL A 518 26.80 -5.35 -1.22
N PHE A 519 26.46 -4.88 -2.43
CA PHE A 519 26.23 -3.46 -2.66
C PHE A 519 25.10 -2.88 -1.80
N MET A 520 24.01 -3.62 -1.61
CA MET A 520 22.89 -3.22 -0.74
C MET A 520 23.36 -3.00 0.71
N LYS A 521 24.28 -3.84 1.21
CA LYS A 521 24.87 -3.68 2.53
C LYS A 521 25.73 -2.43 2.64
N GLU A 522 26.50 -2.12 1.59
CA GLU A 522 27.29 -0.88 1.50
C GLU A 522 26.38 0.35 1.47
N VAL A 523 25.29 0.31 0.70
CA VAL A 523 24.26 1.37 0.68
C VAL A 523 23.62 1.53 2.06
N GLN A 524 23.28 0.44 2.75
CA GLN A 524 22.75 0.48 4.11
C GLN A 524 23.74 1.09 5.10
N GLN A 525 25.03 0.70 5.01
CA GLN A 525 26.08 1.26 5.86
C GLN A 525 26.20 2.77 5.66
N GLU A 526 26.21 3.23 4.41
CA GLU A 526 26.29 4.67 4.12
C GLU A 526 25.04 5.41 4.59
N ALA A 527 23.85 4.84 4.39
CA ALA A 527 22.61 5.39 4.93
C ALA A 527 22.67 5.51 6.46
N ALA A 528 23.18 4.49 7.15
CA ALA A 528 23.36 4.52 8.59
C ALA A 528 24.35 5.63 9.03
N ARG A 529 25.50 5.75 8.35
CA ARG A 529 26.50 6.80 8.60
C ARG A 529 25.91 8.19 8.45
N VAL A 530 25.11 8.43 7.40
CA VAL A 530 24.43 9.71 7.16
C VAL A 530 23.36 10.01 8.20
N MET A 531 22.69 8.97 8.72
CA MET A 531 21.52 9.12 9.60
C MET A 531 21.83 9.10 11.09
N MET A 532 22.95 8.54 11.54
CA MET A 532 23.19 8.26 12.98
C MET A 532 23.10 9.50 13.89
N ASP A 533 23.52 10.67 13.39
CA ASP A 533 23.49 11.93 14.15
C ASP A 533 22.28 12.81 13.82
N LYS A 534 21.42 12.39 12.88
CA LYS A 534 20.23 13.14 12.48
C LYS A 534 19.20 13.08 13.60
N LYS A 535 18.54 14.22 13.82
CA LYS A 535 17.52 14.38 14.87
C LYS A 535 16.25 15.01 14.32
N LEU A 536 15.10 14.56 14.83
CA LEU A 536 13.82 15.23 14.63
C LEU A 536 13.83 16.59 15.32
N ASP A 537 13.14 17.55 14.72
CA ASP A 537 12.91 18.84 15.36
C ASP A 537 12.01 18.64 16.59
N LYS A 538 12.26 19.43 17.63
CA LYS A 538 11.35 19.47 18.77
C LYS A 538 9.96 19.89 18.26
N PRO A 539 8.87 19.28 18.78
CA PRO A 539 7.53 19.74 18.43
C PRO A 539 7.42 21.22 18.79
N THR A 540 7.15 22.06 17.80
CA THR A 540 6.82 23.47 18.05
C THR A 540 5.65 23.51 19.02
N ARG A 541 5.78 24.22 20.14
CA ARG A 541 4.63 24.57 20.99
C ARG A 541 3.68 25.38 20.13
N SER A 542 2.69 24.75 19.51
CA SER A 542 1.57 25.50 18.96
C SER A 542 0.95 26.24 20.13
N ARG A 543 0.80 27.57 20.01
CA ARG A 543 0.00 28.40 20.92
C ARG A 543 -1.25 27.60 21.28
N ALA A 544 -1.38 27.22 22.55
CA ALA A 544 -2.64 26.72 23.06
C ALA A 544 -3.68 27.77 22.70
N SER A 545 -4.69 27.38 21.93
CA SER A 545 -5.94 28.12 21.93
C SER A 545 -6.37 28.22 23.38
N ASN A 546 -6.48 29.45 23.89
CA ASN A 546 -7.14 29.75 25.15
C ASN A 546 -8.55 29.14 25.10
N GLU A 547 -8.71 27.90 25.57
CA GLU A 547 -9.98 27.44 26.10
C GLU A 547 -10.07 28.03 27.50
N THR A 548 -10.80 29.15 27.55
CA THR A 548 -11.36 29.70 28.78
C THR A 548 -12.11 28.60 29.52
N THR A 549 -11.56 28.16 30.64
CA THR A 549 -12.32 27.51 31.72
C THR A 549 -13.52 28.41 32.08
N PRO A 550 -14.77 27.92 32.07
CA PRO A 550 -15.86 28.66 32.67
C PRO A 550 -15.69 28.64 34.19
N PRO A 551 -16.07 29.72 34.90
CA PRO A 551 -15.92 29.80 36.34
C PRO A 551 -16.84 28.78 37.01
N SER A 552 -16.30 28.11 38.02
CA SER A 552 -17.07 27.31 38.97
C SER A 552 -18.08 28.20 39.69
N SER A 553 -19.38 27.94 39.49
CA SER A 553 -20.43 28.44 40.37
C SER A 553 -20.62 27.48 41.53
N ASN A 554 -20.70 28.06 42.73
CA ASN A 554 -21.00 27.47 44.03
C ASN A 554 -22.06 26.36 44.03
#